data_AF-A0AAW8AWL0-F1
#
_entry.id   AF-A0AAW8AWL0-F1
#
_cell.length_a   1.000
_cell.length_b   1.000
_cell.length_c   1.000
_cell.angle_alpha   90.00
_cell.angle_beta   90.00
_cell.angle_gamma   90.00
#
_symmetry.space_group_name_H-M   'P 1'
#
loop_
_entity.id
_entity.type
_entity.pdbx_description
1 polymer ?
#
loop_
_entity_poly.entity_id
_entity_poly.type
_entity_poly.pdbx_seq_one_letter_code
_entity_poly.pdbx_strand_id
1 'polypeptide(L)'
;MNYYQSLATFLLRLGLGIMILLHGVAKIINPGTLDFISGKLSNFGLPSELAYLVYLGEVLAPLMVILGYFNRLGAILIAGNMLAAIILVHGGDVFSLTNHGGWGIELQGMFLLAAIAVALQGTGKYALRPD
;
A
#
# COMPACT_ATOMS: atom_id res chain seq x y z
N MET A 1 25.89 1.07 2.79
CA MET A 1 25.08 1.04 1.56
C MET A 1 25.90 1.69 0.44
N ASN A 2 26.19 0.98 -0.65
CA ASN A 2 26.89 1.59 -1.78
C ASN A 2 25.93 2.52 -2.57
N TYR A 3 26.45 3.20 -3.60
CA TYR A 3 25.66 4.13 -4.42
C TYR A 3 24.43 3.45 -5.04
N TYR A 4 24.63 2.30 -5.69
CA TYR A 4 23.56 1.56 -6.37
C TYR A 4 22.49 1.06 -5.40
N GLN A 5 22.87 0.54 -4.24
CA GLN A 5 21.93 0.13 -3.19
C GLN A 5 21.08 1.32 -2.71
N SER A 6 21.72 2.46 -2.48
CA SER A 6 21.03 3.67 -2.02
C SER A 6 20.01 4.16 -3.05
N LEU A 7 20.39 4.15 -4.33
CA LEU A 7 19.50 4.51 -5.43
C LEU A 7 18.35 3.51 -5.60
N ALA A 8 18.62 2.21 -5.50
CA ALA A 8 17.61 1.17 -5.59
C ALA A 8 16.54 1.30 -4.49
N THR A 9 16.96 1.53 -3.23
CA THR A 9 16.02 1.75 -2.12
C THR A 9 15.22 3.02 -2.29
N PHE A 10 15.83 4.10 -2.79
CA PHE A 10 15.11 5.33 -3.09
C PHE A 10 14.06 5.13 -4.18
N LEU A 11 14.42 4.47 -5.28
CA LEU A 11 13.50 4.16 -6.38
C LEU A 11 12.35 3.25 -5.92
N LEU A 12 12.63 2.23 -5.11
CA LEU A 12 11.61 1.35 -4.56
C LEU A 12 10.61 2.12 -3.68
N ARG A 13 11.11 3.00 -2.80
CA ARG A 13 10.28 3.85 -1.95
C ARG A 13 9.41 4.81 -2.77
N LEU A 14 9.99 5.49 -3.76
CA LEU A 14 9.23 6.39 -4.63
C LEU A 14 8.19 5.64 -5.45
N GLY A 15 8.56 4.54 -6.09
CA GLY A 15 7.65 3.75 -6.92
C GLY A 15 6.46 3.23 -6.12
N LEU A 16 6.72 2.59 -4.97
CA LEU A 16 5.66 2.13 -4.09
C LEU A 16 4.80 3.29 -3.59
N GLY A 17 5.44 4.31 -3.01
CA GLY A 17 4.74 5.42 -2.37
C GLY A 17 3.88 6.22 -3.35
N ILE A 18 4.41 6.57 -4.53
CA ILE A 18 3.67 7.34 -5.54
C ILE A 18 2.46 6.54 -6.04
N MET A 19 2.66 5.26 -6.38
CA MET A 19 1.58 4.44 -6.92
C MET A 19 0.46 4.24 -5.90
N ILE A 20 0.80 3.99 -4.63
CA ILE A 20 -0.22 3.89 -3.56
C ILE A 20 -0.88 5.24 -3.27
N LEU A 21 -0.12 6.34 -3.28
CA LEU A 21 -0.67 7.69 -3.05
C LEU A 21 -1.72 8.08 -4.10
N LEU A 22 -1.54 7.68 -5.36
CA LEU A 22 -2.53 7.92 -6.40
C LEU A 22 -3.89 7.26 -6.09
N HIS A 23 -3.89 6.09 -5.46
CA HIS A 23 -5.13 5.43 -5.02
C HIS A 23 -5.81 6.23 -3.90
N GLY A 24 -5.03 6.70 -2.92
CA GLY A 24 -5.54 7.54 -1.83
C GLY A 24 -6.11 8.87 -2.32
N VAL A 25 -5.42 9.55 -3.25
CA VAL A 25 -5.90 10.79 -3.89
C VAL A 25 -7.21 10.54 -4.64
N ALA A 26 -7.30 9.45 -5.41
CA ALA A 26 -8.53 9.10 -6.11
C ALA A 26 -9.70 8.87 -5.13
N LYS A 27 -9.45 8.27 -3.96
CA LYS A 27 -10.47 8.07 -2.92
C LYS A 27 -10.91 9.35 -2.22
N ILE A 28 -10.02 10.35 -2.11
CA ILE A 28 -10.39 11.66 -1.56
C ILE A 28 -11.30 12.40 -2.55
N ILE A 29 -10.98 12.34 -3.84
CA ILE A 29 -11.74 13.05 -4.87
C ILE A 29 -13.09 12.37 -5.16
N ASN A 30 -13.20 11.06 -4.92
CA ASN A 30 -14.41 10.27 -5.19
C ASN A 30 -15.05 9.75 -3.87
N PRO A 31 -15.91 10.55 -3.22
CA PRO A 31 -16.45 10.24 -1.90
C PRO A 31 -17.23 8.91 -1.83
N GLY A 32 -17.89 8.50 -2.92
CA GLY A 32 -18.62 7.22 -2.98
C GLY A 32 -17.76 5.96 -2.81
N THR A 33 -16.43 6.10 -2.83
CA THR A 33 -15.52 4.96 -2.58
C THR A 33 -15.54 4.54 -1.11
N LEU A 34 -15.73 5.47 -0.17
CA LEU A 34 -15.86 5.14 1.25
C LEU A 34 -17.11 4.32 1.53
N ASP A 35 -18.22 4.63 0.87
CA ASP A 35 -19.48 3.90 1.02
C ASP A 35 -19.32 2.44 0.53
N PHE A 36 -18.62 2.25 -0.59
CA PHE A 36 -18.30 0.91 -1.10
C PHE A 36 -17.48 0.08 -0.09
N ILE A 37 -16.43 0.68 0.48
CA ILE A 37 -15.55 -0.01 1.45
C ILE A 37 -16.31 -0.27 2.75
N SER A 38 -17.12 0.67 3.21
CA SER A 38 -18.00 0.52 4.38
C SER A 38 -18.97 -0.64 4.20
N GLY A 39 -19.61 -0.75 3.03
CA GLY A 39 -20.47 -1.88 2.70
C GLY A 39 -19.73 -3.22 2.70
N LYS A 40 -18.50 -3.26 2.17
CA LYS A 40 -17.64 -4.47 2.24
C LYS A 40 -17.29 -4.85 3.67
N LEU A 41 -16.93 -3.90 4.52
CA LEU A 41 -16.66 -4.14 5.95
C LEU A 41 -17.89 -4.69 6.67
N SER A 42 -19.06 -4.10 6.43
CA SER A 42 -20.33 -4.58 6.99
C SER A 42 -20.65 -6.02 6.56
N ASN A 43 -20.35 -6.41 5.33
CA ASN A 43 -20.53 -7.80 4.86
C ASN A 43 -19.64 -8.80 5.60
N PHE A 44 -18.48 -8.35 6.10
CA PHE A 44 -17.58 -9.13 6.94
C PHE A 44 -17.92 -9.01 8.44
N GLY A 45 -19.00 -8.30 8.81
CA GLY A 45 -19.39 -8.08 10.21
C GLY A 45 -18.47 -7.10 10.96
N LEU A 46 -17.69 -6.29 10.23
CA LEU A 46 -16.78 -5.30 10.80
C LEU A 46 -17.43 -3.91 10.87
N PRO A 47 -17.00 -3.05 11.83
CA PRO A 47 -17.46 -1.67 11.89
C PRO A 47 -17.13 -0.88 10.62
N SER A 48 -18.13 -0.21 10.05
CA SER A 48 -18.00 0.59 8.82
C SER A 48 -17.01 1.75 8.97
N GLU A 49 -16.83 2.26 10.19
CA GLU A 49 -15.90 3.34 10.53
C GLU A 49 -14.45 2.96 10.23
N LEU A 50 -14.13 1.67 10.14
CA LEU A 50 -12.80 1.22 9.72
C LEU A 50 -12.47 1.60 8.27
N ALA A 51 -13.46 1.98 7.46
CA ALA A 51 -13.22 2.47 6.09
C ALA A 51 -12.29 3.69 6.05
N TYR A 52 -12.31 4.54 7.09
CA TYR A 52 -11.44 5.70 7.19
C TYR A 52 -9.95 5.34 7.36
N LEU A 53 -9.63 4.12 7.81
CA LEU A 53 -8.24 3.65 7.93
C LEU A 53 -7.55 3.53 6.57
N VAL A 54 -8.31 3.44 5.48
CA VAL A 54 -7.77 3.45 4.12
C VAL A 54 -6.97 4.72 3.85
N TYR A 55 -7.37 5.88 4.40
CA TYR A 55 -6.59 7.10 4.25
C TYR A 55 -5.26 7.06 5.01
N LEU A 56 -5.20 6.33 6.12
CA LEU A 56 -3.96 6.08 6.83
C LEU A 56 -3.00 5.27 5.94
N GLY A 57 -3.51 4.20 5.32
CA GLY A 57 -2.73 3.30 4.48
C GLY A 57 -2.36 3.82 3.09
N GLU A 58 -3.19 4.70 2.51
CA GLU A 58 -3.05 5.14 1.12
C GLU A 58 -2.72 6.62 0.94
N VAL A 59 -2.70 7.39 2.02
CA VAL A 59 -2.31 8.81 1.97
C VAL A 59 -1.18 9.08 2.94
N LEU A 60 -1.41 8.86 4.23
CA LEU A 60 -0.39 9.16 5.24
C LEU A 60 0.85 8.26 5.09
N ALA A 61 0.64 6.94 5.00
CA ALA A 61 1.71 5.96 4.90
C ALA A 61 2.59 6.11 3.64
N PRO A 62 2.06 6.31 2.41
CA PRO A 62 2.92 6.57 1.26
C PRO A 62 3.68 7.90 1.36
N LEU A 63 3.12 8.95 1.96
CA LEU A 63 3.87 10.19 2.23
C LEU A 63 5.05 9.94 3.17
N MET A 64 4.86 9.15 4.24
CA MET A 64 5.92 8.72 5.14
C MET A 64 7.04 7.97 4.39
N VAL A 65 6.67 7.05 3.50
CA VAL A 65 7.61 6.27 2.69
C VAL A 65 8.33 7.13 1.65
N ILE A 66 7.65 8.03 0.95
CA ILE A 66 8.25 8.93 -0.06
C ILE A 66 9.26 9.87 0.59
N LEU A 67 8.85 10.55 1.66
CA LEU A 67 9.70 11.50 2.37
C LEU A 67 10.82 10.80 3.15
N GLY A 68 10.61 9.52 3.51
CA GLY A 68 11.54 8.77 4.32
C GLY A 68 11.51 9.28 5.74
N TYR A 69 10.31 9.43 6.27
CA TYR A 69 10.05 9.81 7.65
C TYR A 69 9.20 8.69 8.25
N PHE A 70 9.73 7.97 9.25
CA PHE A 70 9.11 6.73 9.75
C PHE A 70 8.80 5.73 8.62
N ASN A 71 9.76 5.53 7.72
CA ASN A 71 9.61 4.70 6.52
C ASN A 71 9.18 3.27 6.83
N ARG A 72 9.77 2.63 7.85
CA ARG A 72 9.42 1.25 8.24
C ARG A 72 7.97 1.17 8.68
N LEU A 73 7.52 2.13 9.51
CA LEU A 73 6.14 2.20 9.95
C LEU A 73 5.19 2.46 8.77
N GLY A 74 5.50 3.43 7.91
CA GLY A 74 4.71 3.71 6.71
C GLY A 74 4.59 2.49 5.80
N ALA A 75 5.69 1.76 5.57
CA ALA A 75 5.67 0.55 4.77
C ALA A 75 4.83 -0.58 5.39
N ILE A 76 4.87 -0.75 6.72
CA ILE A 76 3.99 -1.69 7.43
C ILE A 76 2.51 -1.30 7.28
N LEU A 77 2.19 -0.01 7.37
CA LEU A 77 0.82 0.48 7.17
C LEU A 77 0.33 0.23 5.73
N ILE A 78 1.19 0.46 4.72
CA ILE A 78 0.87 0.11 3.33
C ILE A 78 0.64 -1.40 3.20
N ALA A 79 1.51 -2.23 3.75
CA ALA A 79 1.37 -3.69 3.70
C ALA A 79 0.05 -4.16 4.34
N GLY A 80 -0.30 -3.60 5.51
CA GLY A 80 -1.59 -3.87 6.16
C GLY A 80 -2.79 -3.45 5.30
N ASN A 81 -2.73 -2.28 4.68
CA ASN A 81 -3.78 -1.82 3.75
C ASN A 81 -3.90 -2.74 2.52
N MET A 82 -2.78 -3.20 1.97
CA MET A 82 -2.79 -4.15 0.86
C MET A 82 -3.40 -5.49 1.25
N LEU A 83 -3.11 -6.00 2.44
CA LEU A 83 -3.76 -7.22 2.96
C LEU A 83 -5.26 -7.02 3.12
N ALA A 84 -5.70 -5.89 3.68
CA ALA A 84 -7.11 -5.58 3.81
C ALA A 84 -7.80 -5.49 2.43
N ALA A 85 -7.18 -4.83 1.45
CA ALA A 85 -7.68 -4.75 0.09
C ALA A 85 -7.80 -6.14 -0.57
N ILE A 86 -6.79 -7.00 -0.40
CA ILE A 86 -6.83 -8.37 -0.90
C ILE A 86 -7.99 -9.14 -0.27
N ILE A 87 -8.15 -9.10 1.06
CA ILE A 87 -9.20 -9.86 1.75
C ILE A 87 -10.61 -9.35 1.41
N LEU A 88 -10.82 -8.04 1.45
CA LEU A 88 -12.16 -7.43 1.34
C LEU A 88 -12.64 -7.30 -0.11
N VAL A 89 -11.72 -7.05 -1.05
CA VAL A 89 -12.06 -6.71 -2.44
C VAL A 89 -11.67 -7.82 -3.40
N HIS A 90 -10.52 -8.45 -3.20
CA HIS A 90 -9.94 -9.41 -4.15
C HIS A 90 -9.83 -10.85 -3.63
N GLY A 91 -10.54 -11.19 -2.56
CA GLY A 91 -10.37 -12.49 -1.89
C GLY A 91 -10.68 -13.68 -2.80
N GLY A 92 -11.63 -13.51 -3.73
CA GLY A 92 -11.97 -14.51 -4.73
C GLY A 92 -10.92 -14.68 -5.84
N ASP A 93 -10.02 -13.71 -6.02
CA ASP A 93 -9.03 -13.70 -7.10
C ASP A 93 -7.67 -14.26 -6.66
N VAL A 94 -7.48 -14.56 -5.37
CA VAL A 94 -6.19 -14.97 -4.79
C VAL A 94 -5.64 -16.26 -5.43
N PHE A 95 -6.52 -17.20 -5.79
CA PHE A 95 -6.14 -18.46 -6.43
C PHE A 95 -6.51 -18.51 -7.92
N SER A 96 -6.82 -17.36 -8.51
CA SER A 96 -7.17 -17.26 -9.93
C SER A 96 -5.99 -16.82 -10.79
N LEU A 97 -6.08 -17.16 -12.08
CA LEU A 97 -5.22 -16.64 -13.12
C LEU A 97 -6.07 -15.87 -14.12
N THR A 98 -5.51 -14.80 -14.67
CA THR A 98 -6.09 -14.08 -15.80
C THR A 98 -6.02 -14.93 -17.07
N ASN A 99 -6.77 -14.53 -18.11
CA ASN A 99 -6.75 -15.18 -19.42
C ASN A 99 -5.37 -15.15 -20.11
N HIS A 100 -4.43 -14.34 -19.61
CA HIS A 100 -3.07 -14.24 -20.11
C HIS A 100 -2.03 -14.92 -19.19
N GLY A 101 -2.49 -15.66 -18.16
CA GLY A 101 -1.61 -16.40 -17.24
C GLY A 101 -1.03 -15.57 -16.09
N GLY A 102 -1.33 -14.27 -16.02
CA GLY A 102 -0.97 -13.42 -14.88
C GLY A 102 -1.79 -13.77 -13.63
N TRP A 103 -1.24 -13.48 -12.46
CA TRP A 103 -1.94 -13.76 -11.19
C TRP A 103 -3.16 -12.85 -11.00
N GLY A 104 -4.29 -13.37 -10.51
CA GLY A 104 -5.53 -12.60 -10.32
C GLY A 104 -5.38 -11.36 -9.43
N ILE A 105 -4.40 -11.38 -8.53
CA ILE A 105 -4.03 -10.25 -7.66
C ILE A 105 -2.61 -9.76 -7.88
N GLU A 106 -2.07 -9.90 -9.09
CA GLU A 106 -0.68 -9.58 -9.42
C GLU A 106 -0.24 -8.18 -8.93
N LEU A 107 -1.04 -7.15 -9.20
CA LEU A 107 -0.73 -5.79 -8.80
C LEU A 107 -0.71 -5.62 -7.27
N GLN A 108 -1.71 -6.20 -6.59
CA GLN A 108 -1.84 -6.12 -5.14
C GLN A 108 -0.70 -6.89 -4.45
N GLY A 109 -0.34 -8.05 -4.99
CA GLY A 109 0.81 -8.84 -4.56
C GLY A 109 2.13 -8.09 -4.74
N MET A 110 2.32 -7.43 -5.88
CA MET A 110 3.51 -6.62 -6.14
C MET A 110 3.64 -5.46 -5.14
N PHE A 111 2.55 -4.74 -4.84
CA PHE A 111 2.58 -3.68 -3.83
C PHE A 111 2.82 -4.21 -2.42
N LEU A 112 2.19 -5.33 -2.06
CA LEU A 112 2.40 -5.96 -0.75
C LEU A 112 3.86 -6.36 -0.56
N LEU A 113 4.44 -7.06 -1.54
CA LEU A 113 5.84 -7.50 -1.49
C LEU A 113 6.80 -6.32 -1.49
N ALA A 114 6.54 -5.29 -2.31
CA ALA A 114 7.33 -4.07 -2.30
C ALA A 114 7.27 -3.35 -0.95
N ALA A 115 6.10 -3.28 -0.31
CA ALA A 115 5.93 -2.70 1.01
C ALA A 115 6.73 -3.49 2.08
N ILE A 116 6.66 -4.82 2.05
CA ILE A 116 7.46 -5.67 2.94
C ILE A 116 8.96 -5.43 2.70
N ALA A 117 9.39 -5.37 1.43
CA ALA A 117 10.78 -5.09 1.09
C ALA A 117 11.26 -3.74 1.62
N VAL A 118 10.45 -2.68 1.48
CA VAL A 118 10.76 -1.34 2.05
C VAL A 118 10.80 -1.38 3.57
N ALA A 119 9.88 -2.09 4.22
CA ALA A 119 9.85 -2.22 5.68
C ALA A 119 11.11 -2.93 6.23
N LEU A 120 11.60 -3.95 5.51
CA LEU A 120 12.82 -4.68 5.87
C LEU A 120 14.08 -3.85 5.60
N GLN A 121 14.17 -3.24 4.42
CA GLN A 121 15.33 -2.47 3.95
C GLN A 121 15.55 -1.17 4.72
N GLY A 122 14.46 -0.52 5.19
CA GLY A 122 14.53 0.79 5.85
C GLY A 122 14.68 1.96 4.87
N THR A 123 15.02 3.13 5.43
CA THR A 123 15.02 4.43 4.74
C THR A 123 16.08 4.59 3.66
N GLY A 124 17.30 4.09 3.87
CA GLY A 124 18.44 4.33 2.97
C GLY A 124 18.95 5.78 2.98
N LYS A 125 19.97 6.08 2.16
CA LYS A 125 20.73 7.35 2.21
C LYS A 125 19.92 8.61 1.84
N TYR A 126 18.90 8.48 1.00
CA TYR A 126 18.12 9.61 0.45
C TYR A 126 16.84 9.92 1.25
N ALA A 127 16.79 9.55 2.53
CA ALA A 127 15.67 9.85 3.42
C ALA A 127 15.85 11.21 4.12
N LEU A 128 14.74 11.91 4.39
CA LEU A 128 14.77 13.13 5.20
C LEU A 128 15.05 12.83 6.69
N ARG A 129 14.59 11.67 7.21
CA ARG A 129 14.91 11.21 8.55
C ARG A 129 15.12 9.69 8.57
N PRO A 130 16.37 9.20 8.73
CA PRO A 130 16.63 7.77 8.77
C PRO A 130 16.00 7.09 9.99
N ASP A 131 15.65 5.82 9.82
CA ASP A 131 14.98 4.94 10.78
C ASP A 131 15.51 3.48 10.72
#